data_AF-A0A936X8D5-F1
#
_entry.id   AF-A0A936X8D5-F1
#
_cell.length_a   1.000
_cell.length_b   1.000
_cell.length_c   1.000
_cell.angle_alpha   90.00
_cell.angle_beta   90.00
_cell.angle_gamma   90.00
#
_symmetry.space_group_name_H-M   'P 1'
#
loop_
_entity.id
_entity.type
_entity.pdbx_description
1 polymer ?
#
loop_
_entity_poly.entity_id
_entity_poly.type
_entity_poly.pdbx_seq_one_letter_code
_entity_poly.pdbx_strand_id
1 'polypeptide(L)'
;MGEVMGTQWDDAVIGNWSFAGGLNNLALGQSTAVFGFNSAAYGDFSFNAGTSAVTDGSSSAAFGVGTRSKYWSGMVVGHYNDSTAGATTCCSDPLNRVFQIGNGTNNATRSNAMTVLANGKVGIGTTTPTELLDIKGAIKVADATQTPAEGTIRFNPANKDFEGSMAHNGKA
;
A
#
# COMPACT_ATOMS: atom_id res chain seq x y z
N MET A 1 -5.23 -29.29 8.58
CA MET A 1 -6.16 -28.35 7.92
C MET A 1 -7.56 -28.64 8.43
N GLY A 2 -8.33 -27.59 8.70
CA GLY A 2 -9.46 -27.55 9.63
C GLY A 2 -10.69 -28.36 9.22
N GLU A 3 -11.45 -28.77 10.22
CA GLU A 3 -12.77 -29.40 10.12
C GLU A 3 -13.86 -28.33 10.14
N VAL A 4 -14.91 -28.47 9.30
CA VAL A 4 -16.15 -27.71 9.47
C VAL A 4 -17.36 -28.56 9.09
N MET A 5 -18.39 -28.53 9.94
CA MET A 5 -19.67 -29.22 9.76
C MET A 5 -20.75 -28.20 9.34
N GLY A 6 -20.99 -28.03 8.03
CA GLY A 6 -22.07 -27.16 7.53
C GLY A 6 -21.96 -26.75 6.05
N THR A 7 -22.92 -25.96 5.56
CA THR A 7 -23.05 -25.51 4.15
C THR A 7 -22.18 -24.28 3.83
N GLN A 8 -21.01 -24.12 4.44
CA GLN A 8 -20.16 -22.92 4.26
C GLN A 8 -19.59 -22.71 2.83
N TRP A 9 -20.11 -23.43 1.84
CA TRP A 9 -19.96 -23.25 0.38
C TRP A 9 -21.23 -22.71 -0.29
N ASP A 10 -22.22 -22.20 0.46
CA ASP A 10 -23.47 -21.67 -0.09
C ASP A 10 -23.24 -20.49 -1.07
N ASP A 11 -23.66 -20.70 -2.32
CA ASP A 11 -23.42 -19.94 -3.56
C ASP A 11 -23.80 -18.42 -3.54
N ALA A 12 -24.42 -17.90 -2.48
CA ALA A 12 -24.97 -16.54 -2.50
C ALA A 12 -23.95 -15.42 -2.19
N VAL A 13 -22.77 -15.75 -1.66
CA VAL A 13 -21.75 -14.77 -1.21
C VAL A 13 -20.34 -15.06 -1.75
N ILE A 14 -20.24 -15.98 -2.72
CA ILE A 14 -19.00 -16.41 -3.36
C ILE A 14 -19.13 -16.20 -4.88
N GLY A 15 -18.24 -15.39 -5.45
CA GLY A 15 -18.12 -15.16 -6.88
C GLY A 15 -17.59 -16.39 -7.62
N ASN A 16 -17.72 -16.39 -8.93
CA ASN A 16 -17.27 -17.52 -9.75
C ASN A 16 -15.75 -17.74 -9.60
N TRP A 17 -15.33 -18.98 -9.36
CA TRP A 17 -13.94 -19.39 -9.08
C TRP A 17 -13.29 -18.77 -7.84
N SER A 18 -14.10 -18.25 -6.91
CA SER A 18 -13.60 -17.57 -5.72
C SER A 18 -13.49 -18.49 -4.50
N PHE A 19 -12.74 -18.03 -3.50
CA PHE A 19 -12.52 -18.70 -2.23
C PHE A 19 -12.68 -17.74 -1.05
N ALA A 20 -13.43 -18.14 -0.02
CA ALA A 20 -13.56 -17.39 1.23
C ALA A 20 -13.27 -18.31 2.43
N GLY A 21 -12.23 -17.99 3.20
CA GLY A 21 -11.83 -18.73 4.40
C GLY A 21 -11.83 -17.85 5.64
N GLY A 22 -12.43 -18.31 6.73
CA GLY A 22 -12.58 -17.57 7.99
C GLY A 22 -14.03 -17.19 8.29
N LEU A 23 -14.27 -16.13 9.06
CA LEU A 23 -15.60 -15.79 9.57
C LEU A 23 -16.13 -14.50 8.94
N ASN A 24 -17.36 -14.54 8.40
CA ASN A 24 -18.08 -13.41 7.82
C ASN A 24 -17.35 -12.73 6.64
N ASN A 25 -16.76 -13.51 5.74
CA ASN A 25 -16.07 -12.99 4.57
C ASN A 25 -16.97 -13.03 3.32
N LEU A 26 -16.81 -12.03 2.44
CA LEU A 26 -17.49 -11.93 1.14
C LEU A 26 -16.47 -11.96 0.02
N ALA A 27 -16.48 -13.00 -0.82
CA ALA A 27 -15.56 -13.12 -1.97
C ALA A 27 -16.33 -12.93 -3.28
N LEU A 28 -16.85 -11.72 -3.52
CA LEU A 28 -17.87 -11.44 -4.54
C LEU A 28 -17.32 -11.20 -5.95
N GLY A 29 -16.08 -10.71 -6.07
CA GLY A 29 -15.42 -10.60 -7.38
C GLY A 29 -15.14 -12.00 -7.95
N GLN A 30 -15.03 -12.09 -9.28
CA GLN A 30 -14.63 -13.32 -9.97
C GLN A 30 -13.18 -13.68 -9.63
N SER A 31 -12.87 -14.96 -9.42
CA SER A 31 -11.51 -15.46 -9.13
C SER A 31 -10.84 -14.76 -7.95
N THR A 32 -11.60 -14.47 -6.89
CA THR A 32 -11.07 -13.79 -5.70
C THR A 32 -10.70 -14.77 -4.59
N ALA A 33 -9.81 -14.35 -3.70
CA ALA A 33 -9.50 -15.09 -2.48
C ALA A 33 -9.54 -14.19 -1.26
N VAL A 34 -10.33 -14.56 -0.24
CA VAL A 34 -10.51 -13.80 1.00
C VAL A 34 -10.20 -14.68 2.21
N PHE A 35 -9.33 -14.18 3.09
CA PHE A 35 -8.98 -14.84 4.35
C PHE A 35 -9.18 -13.90 5.54
N GLY A 36 -9.64 -14.44 6.68
CA GLY A 36 -9.67 -13.73 7.96
C GLY A 36 -11.07 -13.47 8.51
N PHE A 37 -11.32 -12.26 9.01
CA PHE A 37 -12.57 -11.91 9.70
C PHE A 37 -13.22 -10.67 9.08
N ASN A 38 -14.52 -10.76 8.78
CA ASN A 38 -15.35 -9.62 8.37
C ASN A 38 -14.81 -8.84 7.15
N SER A 39 -14.16 -9.54 6.20
CA SER A 39 -13.48 -8.92 5.06
C SER A 39 -14.23 -9.15 3.76
N ALA A 40 -14.04 -8.27 2.78
CA ALA A 40 -14.74 -8.35 1.49
C ALA A 40 -13.82 -8.10 0.29
N ALA A 41 -13.97 -8.90 -0.76
CA ALA A 41 -13.35 -8.69 -2.06
C ALA A 41 -14.42 -8.50 -3.12
N TYR A 42 -14.48 -7.28 -3.69
CA TYR A 42 -15.43 -6.90 -4.73
C TYR A 42 -14.78 -6.83 -6.11
N GLY A 43 -13.49 -6.53 -6.20
CA GLY A 43 -12.78 -6.49 -7.47
C GLY A 43 -12.43 -7.88 -8.00
N ASP A 44 -12.62 -8.12 -9.29
CA ASP A 44 -12.23 -9.39 -9.93
C ASP A 44 -10.73 -9.63 -9.80
N PHE A 45 -10.32 -10.89 -9.66
CA PHE A 45 -8.93 -11.33 -9.50
C PHE A 45 -8.22 -10.75 -8.27
N SER A 46 -8.97 -10.28 -7.28
CA SER A 46 -8.40 -9.65 -6.09
C SER A 46 -8.10 -10.63 -4.94
N PHE A 47 -7.18 -10.22 -4.07
CA PHE A 47 -6.76 -10.99 -2.91
C PHE A 47 -6.89 -10.17 -1.63
N ASN A 48 -7.52 -10.72 -0.60
CA ASN A 48 -7.75 -10.04 0.67
C ASN A 48 -7.37 -10.96 1.83
N ALA A 49 -6.55 -10.47 2.77
CA ALA A 49 -6.25 -11.19 4.00
C ALA A 49 -6.18 -10.25 5.21
N GLY A 50 -7.07 -10.44 6.19
CA GLY A 50 -7.02 -9.70 7.45
C GLY A 50 -8.36 -9.53 8.14
N THR A 51 -8.52 -8.40 8.82
CA THR A 51 -9.72 -8.10 9.61
C THR A 51 -10.38 -6.84 9.09
N SER A 52 -11.64 -6.91 8.67
CA SER A 52 -12.36 -5.76 8.09
C SER A 52 -11.63 -5.13 6.90
N ALA A 53 -10.86 -5.93 6.16
CA ALA A 53 -10.13 -5.48 4.97
C ALA A 53 -11.06 -5.54 3.75
N VAL A 54 -10.87 -4.62 2.80
CA VAL A 54 -11.71 -4.47 1.61
C VAL A 54 -10.85 -4.32 0.36
N THR A 55 -11.13 -5.10 -0.68
CA THR A 55 -10.55 -4.91 -2.03
C THR A 55 -11.63 -4.55 -3.04
N ASP A 56 -11.70 -3.29 -3.43
CA ASP A 56 -12.63 -2.81 -4.47
C ASP A 56 -12.01 -2.86 -5.88
N GLY A 57 -10.70 -2.73 -6.00
CA GLY A 57 -10.02 -2.68 -7.29
C GLY A 57 -9.90 -4.05 -7.94
N SER A 58 -10.08 -4.14 -9.27
CA SER A 58 -9.76 -5.37 -9.99
C SER A 58 -8.25 -5.63 -9.96
N SER A 59 -7.86 -6.90 -9.83
CA SER A 59 -6.47 -7.37 -9.66
C SER A 59 -5.75 -6.75 -8.46
N SER A 60 -6.50 -6.23 -7.48
CA SER A 60 -5.95 -5.56 -6.30
C SER A 60 -5.69 -6.51 -5.13
N ALA A 61 -4.88 -6.07 -4.16
CA ALA A 61 -4.63 -6.82 -2.94
C ALA A 61 -4.72 -5.94 -1.67
N ALA A 62 -5.26 -6.50 -0.57
CA ALA A 62 -5.26 -5.84 0.74
C ALA A 62 -4.86 -6.80 1.86
N PHE A 63 -3.96 -6.34 2.74
CA PHE A 63 -3.50 -7.07 3.91
C PHE A 63 -3.62 -6.21 5.18
N GLY A 64 -4.08 -6.79 6.29
CA GLY A 64 -4.09 -6.13 7.60
C GLY A 64 -5.48 -5.75 8.13
N VAL A 65 -5.60 -4.65 8.89
CA VAL A 65 -6.86 -4.32 9.59
C VAL A 65 -7.49 -3.05 9.04
N GLY A 66 -8.75 -3.14 8.62
CA GLY A 66 -9.49 -1.97 8.11
C GLY A 66 -8.92 -1.39 6.83
N THR A 67 -8.04 -2.13 6.13
CA THR A 67 -7.41 -1.70 4.89
C THR A 67 -8.42 -1.71 3.75
N ARG A 68 -8.20 -0.83 2.76
CA ARG A 68 -9.08 -0.67 1.61
C ARG A 68 -8.27 -0.38 0.35
N SER A 69 -8.08 -1.39 -0.50
CA SER A 69 -7.44 -1.23 -1.82
C SER A 69 -8.50 -0.93 -2.87
N LYS A 70 -8.44 0.25 -3.49
CA LYS A 70 -9.43 0.70 -4.46
C LYS A 70 -8.96 0.59 -5.89
N TYR A 71 -7.69 0.88 -6.16
CA TYR A 71 -7.22 1.03 -7.53
C TYR A 71 -6.99 -0.32 -8.22
N TRP A 72 -7.15 -0.33 -9.55
CA TRP A 72 -6.76 -1.46 -10.38
C TRP A 72 -5.29 -1.81 -10.16
N SER A 73 -5.00 -3.09 -9.93
CA SER A 73 -3.65 -3.58 -9.59
C SER A 73 -3.03 -2.89 -8.36
N GLY A 74 -3.86 -2.28 -7.50
CA GLY A 74 -3.41 -1.58 -6.30
C GLY A 74 -3.15 -2.54 -5.14
N MET A 75 -2.12 -2.27 -4.34
CA MET A 75 -1.82 -3.03 -3.12
C MET A 75 -1.85 -2.15 -1.87
N VAL A 76 -2.47 -2.64 -0.80
CA VAL A 76 -2.50 -1.97 0.50
C VAL A 76 -2.10 -2.92 1.62
N VAL A 77 -1.25 -2.45 2.54
CA VAL A 77 -0.88 -3.17 3.76
C VAL A 77 -1.04 -2.28 4.99
N GLY A 78 -1.00 -2.86 6.20
CA GLY A 78 -1.01 -2.12 7.46
C GLY A 78 -2.41 -1.96 8.07
N HIS A 79 -2.72 -0.77 8.59
CA HIS A 79 -4.00 -0.52 9.26
C HIS A 79 -4.66 0.79 8.79
N TYR A 80 -5.97 0.74 8.53
CA TYR A 80 -6.81 1.91 8.23
C TYR A 80 -6.17 2.93 7.29
N ASN A 81 -5.72 2.50 6.10
CA ASN A 81 -5.19 3.41 5.09
C ASN A 81 -6.21 4.47 4.69
N ASP A 82 -5.72 5.64 4.29
CA ASP A 82 -6.52 6.65 3.61
C ASP A 82 -7.10 6.02 2.33
N SER A 83 -8.42 6.04 2.18
CA SER A 83 -9.15 5.52 1.03
C SER A 83 -9.98 6.60 0.30
N THR A 84 -9.72 7.88 0.57
CA THR A 84 -10.48 9.02 0.05
C THR A 84 -10.24 9.24 -1.45
N ALA A 85 -9.01 9.05 -1.92
CA ALA A 85 -8.66 9.02 -3.34
C ALA A 85 -8.51 7.57 -3.82
N GLY A 86 -8.85 7.31 -5.08
CA GLY A 86 -8.80 5.97 -5.68
C GLY A 86 -10.03 5.69 -6.54
N ALA A 87 -9.89 5.72 -7.86
CA ALA A 87 -10.85 5.10 -8.77
C ALA A 87 -10.82 3.58 -8.57
N THR A 88 -11.96 2.91 -8.77
CA THR A 88 -12.05 1.44 -8.75
C THR A 88 -11.65 0.80 -10.08
N THR A 89 -11.58 1.61 -11.13
CA THR A 89 -11.28 1.21 -12.51
C THR A 89 -9.91 1.71 -12.94
N CYS A 90 -9.36 1.07 -13.97
CA CYS A 90 -7.96 1.23 -14.31
C CYS A 90 -7.60 2.48 -15.11
N CYS A 91 -6.34 2.86 -14.87
CA CYS A 91 -5.31 3.35 -15.78
C CYS A 91 -5.27 4.83 -16.17
N SER A 92 -6.39 5.55 -16.11
CA SER A 92 -6.41 6.93 -16.65
C SER A 92 -6.01 8.01 -15.67
N ASP A 93 -6.04 7.74 -14.36
CA ASP A 93 -5.80 8.75 -13.35
C ASP A 93 -4.39 8.62 -12.72
N PRO A 94 -3.45 9.53 -13.04
CA PRO A 94 -2.08 9.52 -12.53
C PRO A 94 -1.97 9.75 -11.02
N LEU A 95 -3.05 10.25 -10.38
CA LEU A 95 -3.11 10.51 -8.95
C LEU A 95 -3.71 9.33 -8.16
N ASN A 96 -4.06 8.23 -8.84
CA ASN A 96 -4.46 7.01 -8.16
C ASN A 96 -3.29 6.35 -7.43
N ARG A 97 -3.62 5.65 -6.36
CA ARG A 97 -2.64 5.05 -5.45
C ARG A 97 -2.42 3.59 -5.83
N VAL A 98 -1.23 3.25 -6.33
CA VAL A 98 -0.85 1.89 -6.71
C VAL A 98 -0.32 1.08 -5.54
N PHE A 99 0.29 1.74 -4.55
CA PHE A 99 0.73 1.10 -3.31
C PHE A 99 0.55 2.02 -2.11
N GLN A 100 0.08 1.45 -0.99
CA GLN A 100 -0.11 2.18 0.26
C GLN A 100 0.28 1.33 1.48
N ILE A 101 0.87 2.00 2.47
CA ILE A 101 1.05 1.43 3.82
C ILE A 101 0.20 2.27 4.77
N GLY A 102 -0.90 1.71 5.26
CA GLY A 102 -1.81 2.34 6.21
C GLY A 102 -1.23 2.37 7.62
N ASN A 103 -1.41 3.51 8.30
CA ASN A 103 -1.07 3.69 9.71
C ASN A 103 -2.16 4.44 10.48
N GLY A 104 -3.40 4.41 9.97
CA GLY A 104 -4.55 4.99 10.67
C GLY A 104 -4.94 4.17 11.90
N THR A 105 -5.75 4.75 12.76
CA THR A 105 -6.17 4.10 14.02
C THR A 105 -7.59 3.55 13.98
N ASN A 106 -8.47 4.13 13.16
CA ASN A 106 -9.84 3.64 12.93
C ASN A 106 -10.42 4.25 11.64
N ASN A 107 -11.70 3.98 11.36
CA ASN A 107 -12.38 4.50 10.17
C ASN A 107 -12.53 6.03 10.12
N ALA A 108 -12.57 6.72 11.26
CA ALA A 108 -12.63 8.18 11.33
C ALA A 108 -11.25 8.84 11.19
N THR A 109 -10.17 8.11 11.49
CA THR A 109 -8.79 8.61 11.49
C THR A 109 -7.89 7.73 10.62
N ARG A 110 -8.28 7.60 9.34
CA ARG A 110 -7.50 6.89 8.32
C ARG A 110 -6.28 7.70 7.88
N SER A 111 -5.14 7.04 7.69
CA SER A 111 -3.91 7.69 7.23
C SER A 111 -2.94 6.70 6.57
N ASN A 112 -2.01 7.23 5.77
CA ASN A 112 -0.94 6.47 5.14
C ASN A 112 0.43 6.88 5.71
N ALA A 113 1.25 5.90 6.07
CA ALA A 113 2.67 6.08 6.29
C ALA A 113 3.43 6.29 4.97
N MET A 114 3.04 5.55 3.93
CA MET A 114 3.61 5.63 2.59
C MET A 114 2.52 5.55 1.52
N THR A 115 2.68 6.32 0.45
CA THR A 115 1.81 6.32 -0.73
C THR A 115 2.66 6.32 -1.99
N VAL A 116 2.36 5.44 -2.94
CA VAL A 116 2.92 5.47 -4.30
C VAL A 116 1.78 5.73 -5.27
N LEU A 117 1.93 6.78 -6.08
CA LEU A 117 0.97 7.17 -7.11
C LEU A 117 1.25 6.48 -8.45
N ALA A 118 0.24 6.38 -9.30
CA ALA A 118 0.34 5.80 -10.64
C ALA A 118 1.32 6.57 -11.55
N ASN A 119 1.55 7.86 -11.30
CA ASN A 119 2.58 8.66 -11.98
C ASN A 119 4.01 8.44 -11.46
N GLY A 120 4.22 7.49 -10.53
CA GLY A 120 5.52 7.15 -9.99
C GLY A 120 5.98 8.01 -8.80
N LYS A 121 5.20 9.01 -8.38
CA LYS A 121 5.54 9.81 -7.19
C LYS A 121 5.32 9.01 -5.90
N VAL A 122 6.28 9.12 -4.98
CA VAL A 122 6.28 8.46 -3.68
C VAL A 122 6.17 9.51 -2.58
N GLY A 123 5.14 9.39 -1.75
CA GLY A 123 4.95 10.18 -0.54
C GLY A 123 5.25 9.36 0.72
N ILE A 124 5.99 9.94 1.67
CA ILE A 124 6.13 9.42 3.04
C ILE A 124 5.51 10.44 4.00
N GLY A 125 4.48 10.01 4.73
CA GLY A 125 3.67 10.91 5.57
C GLY A 125 2.76 11.87 4.79
N THR A 126 2.67 11.73 3.46
CA THR A 126 1.77 12.49 2.58
C THR A 126 1.11 11.56 1.56
N THR A 127 -0.12 11.89 1.16
CA THR A 127 -0.87 11.16 0.12
C THR A 127 -0.94 11.90 -1.21
N THR A 128 -0.42 13.13 -1.25
CA THR A 128 -0.40 14.01 -2.43
C THR A 128 1.03 14.54 -2.67
N PRO A 129 2.01 13.65 -2.94
CA PRO A 129 3.38 14.06 -3.20
C PRO A 129 3.46 15.04 -4.38
N THR A 130 4.15 16.17 -4.18
CA THR A 130 4.37 17.14 -5.26
C THR A 130 5.65 16.86 -6.05
N GLU A 131 6.60 16.15 -5.46
CA GLU A 131 7.85 15.70 -6.08
C GLU A 131 7.88 14.18 -6.28
N LEU A 132 8.89 13.67 -7.01
CA LEU A 132 9.07 12.22 -7.18
C LEU A 132 9.22 11.49 -5.85
N LEU A 133 9.93 12.09 -4.89
CA LEU A 133 9.99 11.67 -3.50
C LEU A 133 9.65 12.89 -2.62
N ASP A 134 8.54 12.80 -1.90
CA ASP A 134 8.06 13.85 -1.00
C ASP A 134 7.90 13.28 0.42
N ILE A 135 8.65 13.85 1.37
CA ILE A 135 8.69 13.40 2.75
C ILE A 135 8.13 14.50 3.64
N LYS A 136 6.96 14.26 4.25
CA LYS A 136 6.35 15.16 5.24
C LYS A 136 6.97 14.91 6.62
N GLY A 137 8.21 15.34 6.80
CA GLY A 137 8.96 15.19 8.05
C GLY A 137 10.46 15.32 7.87
N ALA A 138 11.21 15.13 8.95
CA ALA A 138 12.67 15.15 8.92
C ALA A 138 13.24 13.83 8.37
N ILE A 139 14.36 13.92 7.64
CA ILE A 139 15.13 12.78 7.14
C ILE A 139 16.41 12.67 7.97
N LYS A 140 16.66 11.49 8.55
CA LYS A 140 17.95 11.19 9.19
C LYS A 140 18.87 10.51 8.17
N VAL A 141 19.94 11.21 7.78
CA VAL A 141 20.99 10.67 6.91
C VAL A 141 22.17 10.24 7.77
N ALA A 142 22.68 9.03 7.56
CA ALA A 142 23.83 8.49 8.28
C ALA A 142 25.15 8.88 7.61
N ASP A 143 26.27 8.61 8.29
CA ASP A 143 27.59 8.67 7.67
C ASP A 143 27.79 7.49 6.71
N ALA A 144 28.72 7.65 5.78
CA ALA A 144 29.14 6.61 4.86
C ALA A 144 30.37 5.88 5.41
N THR A 145 30.31 4.55 5.48
CA THR A 145 31.45 3.71 5.89
C THR A 145 32.47 3.48 4.77
N GLN A 146 32.13 3.89 3.54
CA GLN A 146 32.96 3.82 2.34
C GLN A 146 32.98 5.18 1.66
N THR A 147 33.93 5.39 0.74
CA THR A 147 33.94 6.60 -0.11
C THR A 147 32.58 6.74 -0.80
N PRO A 148 31.85 7.84 -0.57
CA PRO A 148 30.49 8.00 -1.09
C PRO A 148 30.46 7.99 -2.62
N ALA A 149 29.58 7.17 -3.22
CA ALA A 149 29.36 7.19 -4.66
C ALA A 149 28.78 8.52 -5.12
N GLU A 150 29.08 8.94 -6.35
CA GLU A 150 28.54 10.17 -6.93
C GLU A 150 27.01 10.19 -6.90
N GLY A 151 26.42 11.35 -6.60
CA GLY A 151 24.97 11.54 -6.47
C GLY A 151 24.39 11.16 -5.09
N THR A 152 25.22 10.73 -4.14
CA THR A 152 24.76 10.43 -2.76
C THR A 152 24.87 11.64 -1.83
N ILE A 153 24.06 11.63 -0.76
CA ILE A 153 24.14 12.57 0.36
C ILE A 153 24.50 11.78 1.61
N ARG A 154 25.41 12.31 2.43
CA ARG A 154 25.77 11.74 3.74
C ARG A 154 25.78 12.81 4.83
N PHE A 155 25.73 12.39 6.09
CA PHE A 155 26.10 13.24 7.22
C PHE A 155 27.55 12.96 7.62
N ASN A 156 28.42 13.97 7.57
CA ASN A 156 29.80 13.83 8.03
C ASN A 156 29.91 14.22 9.52
N PRO A 157 30.22 13.26 10.42
CA PRO A 157 30.28 13.53 11.85
C PRO A 157 31.50 14.36 12.25
N ALA A 158 32.56 14.43 11.43
CA ALA A 158 33.78 15.16 11.75
C ALA A 158 33.58 16.68 11.67
N ASN A 159 32.85 17.16 10.66
CA ASN A 159 32.51 18.59 10.49
C ASN A 159 31.05 18.90 10.86
N LYS A 160 30.24 17.89 11.21
CA LYS A 160 28.82 18.02 11.60
C LYS A 160 27.95 18.61 10.49
N ASP A 161 28.25 18.29 9.24
CA ASP A 161 27.54 18.83 8.08
C ASP A 161 27.06 17.74 7.13
N PHE A 162 26.11 18.08 6.25
CA PHE A 162 25.69 17.23 5.15
C PHE A 162 26.57 17.48 3.93
N GLU A 163 27.00 16.41 3.29
CA GLU A 163 27.85 16.47 2.11
C GLU A 163 27.22 15.69 0.95
N GLY A 164 27.17 16.34 -0.21
CA GLY A 164 26.87 15.69 -1.48
C GLY A 164 28.15 15.13 -2.11
N SER A 165 28.14 13.88 -2.50
CA SER A 165 29.21 13.30 -3.31
C SER A 165 28.98 13.69 -4.76
N MET A 166 29.85 14.55 -5.28
CA MET A 166 29.85 14.91 -6.69
C MET A 166 31.00 14.19 -7.38
N ALA A 167 30.88 13.98 -8.69
CA ALA A 167 32.06 13.76 -9.51
C ALA A 167 33.03 14.89 -9.22
N HIS A 168 34.24 14.58 -8.78
CA HIS A 168 35.30 15.57 -8.66
C HIS A 168 35.67 16.04 -10.06
N ASN A 169 34.88 16.94 -10.64
CA ASN A 169 35.27 17.70 -11.81
C ASN A 169 36.26 18.74 -11.31
N GLY A 170 37.52 18.34 -11.20
CA GLY A 170 38.62 19.23 -10.88
C GLY A 170 38.55 20.45 -11.79
N LYS A 171 38.13 21.58 -11.24
CA LYS A 171 38.50 22.90 -11.71
C LYS A 171 38.76 23.77 -10.50
N ALA A 172 40.06 24.06 -10.36
CA ALA A 172 40.59 25.21 -9.62
C ALA A 172 40.01 26.52 -10.16
#